data_AF-A0A6P1I8H5-F1
#
_entry.id   AF-A0A6P1I8H5-F1
#
_cell.length_a   1.000
_cell.length_b   1.000
_cell.length_c   1.000
_cell.angle_alpha   90.00
_cell.angle_beta   90.00
_cell.angle_gamma   90.00
#
_symmetry.space_group_name_H-M   'P 1'
#
loop_
_entity.id
_entity.type
_entity.pdbx_description
1 polymer ?
#
loop_
_entity_poly.entity_id
_entity_poly.type
_entity_poly.pdbx_seq_one_letter_code
_entity_poly.pdbx_strand_id
1 'polypeptide(L)'
;MEDYATLIRDRTPIRALRLPLTTGDPHTVADRIIGLGSRVCAVFVLGLGHTDAASVQREVEEGGGPLVITELDVLTVPLAAATITVLRRRSVPPRAGRVVITNPQWAPLLAPVLITSGVGDLSSWHERDAEAFPLRRLMEHNDVLVDLAGCAPETAAPGRTVVVPPDLYAYDALVLPGLLSALCGHGVRRLTVEVVAACVRALALITPADQMLPSLDDRLLVSAVARHASRTIGHAPPFSNQHQ
;
A
#
# COMPACT_ATOMS: atom_id res chain seq x y z
N MET A 1 -15.28 3.10 14.25
CA MET A 1 -15.27 3.24 12.78
C MET A 1 -14.83 4.66 12.51
N GLU A 2 -13.53 4.88 12.43
CA GLU A 2 -12.98 6.17 12.00
C GLU A 2 -13.63 6.58 10.68
N ASP A 3 -13.88 7.88 10.52
CA ASP A 3 -14.66 8.36 9.39
C ASP A 3 -13.77 8.66 8.19
N TYR A 4 -13.32 7.61 7.50
CA TYR A 4 -12.65 7.71 6.19
C TYR A 4 -13.44 8.59 5.21
N ALA A 5 -14.77 8.61 5.29
CA ALA A 5 -15.56 9.48 4.43
C ALA A 5 -15.40 10.96 4.80
N THR A 6 -15.23 11.29 6.09
CA THR A 6 -14.86 12.65 6.51
C THR A 6 -13.44 13.00 6.08
N LEU A 7 -12.47 12.11 6.28
CA LEU A 7 -11.10 12.31 5.78
C LEU A 7 -11.06 12.65 4.28
N ILE A 8 -11.78 11.87 3.46
CA ILE A 8 -11.83 12.08 2.01
C ILE A 8 -12.49 13.42 1.69
N ARG A 9 -13.62 13.75 2.31
CA ARG A 9 -14.32 15.03 2.07
C ARG A 9 -13.52 16.26 2.50
N ASP A 10 -12.78 16.16 3.59
CA ASP A 10 -12.03 17.28 4.16
C ASP A 10 -10.74 17.54 3.38
N ARG A 11 -10.16 16.49 2.78
CA ARG A 11 -8.84 16.56 2.12
C ARG A 11 -8.90 16.47 0.59
N THR A 12 -10.07 16.27 0.02
CA THR A 12 -10.27 16.16 -1.43
C THR A 12 -11.63 16.74 -1.84
N PRO A 13 -11.83 17.12 -3.11
CA PRO A 13 -13.16 17.49 -3.61
C PRO A 13 -14.07 16.27 -3.85
N ILE A 14 -13.64 15.05 -3.51
CA ILE A 14 -14.37 13.82 -3.82
C ILE A 14 -15.51 13.62 -2.82
N ARG A 15 -16.71 13.33 -3.35
CA ARG A 15 -17.86 12.94 -2.54
C ARG A 15 -17.71 11.49 -2.07
N ALA A 16 -17.45 11.29 -0.79
CA ALA A 16 -17.43 9.98 -0.17
C ALA A 16 -18.79 9.59 0.43
N LEU A 17 -19.23 8.36 0.17
CA LEU A 17 -20.42 7.73 0.75
C LEU A 17 -20.01 6.45 1.46
N ARG A 18 -20.62 6.17 2.62
CA ARG A 18 -20.40 4.93 3.37
C ARG A 18 -21.45 3.92 2.97
N LEU A 19 -21.03 2.72 2.60
CA LEU A 19 -21.90 1.61 2.29
C LEU A 19 -21.57 0.44 3.22
N PRO A 20 -22.27 0.29 4.36
CA PRO A 20 -22.06 -0.87 5.22
C PRO A 20 -22.53 -2.13 4.51
N LEU A 21 -21.74 -3.20 4.61
CA LEU A 21 -22.09 -4.54 4.14
C LEU A 21 -22.23 -5.45 5.37
N THR A 22 -23.22 -6.33 5.33
CA THR A 22 -23.50 -7.30 6.41
C THR A 22 -22.81 -8.64 6.20
N THR A 23 -22.04 -8.78 5.13
CA THR A 23 -21.31 -10.00 4.76
C THR A 23 -19.91 -9.63 4.30
N GLY A 24 -18.94 -10.50 4.61
CA GLY A 24 -17.58 -10.45 4.08
C GLY A 24 -17.36 -11.42 2.91
N ASP A 25 -18.41 -12.10 2.42
CA ASP A 25 -18.33 -13.01 1.28
C ASP A 25 -17.82 -12.29 0.01
N PRO A 26 -16.66 -12.67 -0.56
CA PRO A 26 -16.03 -11.95 -1.66
C PRO A 26 -16.93 -11.78 -2.87
N HIS A 27 -17.66 -12.83 -3.27
CA HIS A 27 -18.55 -12.81 -4.42
C HIS A 27 -19.70 -11.81 -4.22
N THR A 28 -20.38 -11.87 -3.06
CA THR A 28 -21.46 -10.94 -2.75
C THR A 28 -20.96 -9.49 -2.68
N VAL A 29 -19.76 -9.26 -2.13
CA VAL A 29 -19.14 -7.94 -2.09
C VAL A 29 -18.84 -7.42 -3.50
N ALA A 30 -18.26 -8.26 -4.37
CA ALA A 30 -17.94 -7.92 -5.75
C ALA A 30 -19.20 -7.57 -6.56
N ASP A 31 -20.24 -8.42 -6.51
CA ASP A 31 -21.53 -8.17 -7.16
C ASP A 31 -22.15 -6.84 -6.72
N ARG A 32 -22.07 -6.55 -5.42
CA ARG A 32 -22.58 -5.29 -4.87
C ARG A 32 -21.81 -4.09 -5.39
N ILE A 33 -20.49 -4.18 -5.50
CA ILE A 33 -19.63 -3.13 -6.05
C ILE A 33 -19.91 -2.91 -7.53
N ILE A 34 -20.00 -3.98 -8.32
CA ILE A 34 -20.34 -3.92 -9.76
C ILE A 34 -21.72 -3.24 -9.94
N GLY A 35 -22.69 -3.58 -9.09
CA GLY A 35 -24.03 -3.00 -9.10
C GLY A 35 -24.11 -1.50 -8.78
N LEU A 36 -23.04 -0.86 -8.29
CA LEU A 36 -23.00 0.60 -8.08
C LEU A 36 -23.01 1.38 -9.41
N GLY A 37 -22.57 0.74 -10.50
CA GLY A 37 -22.54 1.31 -11.84
C GLY A 37 -21.53 2.46 -12.01
N SER A 38 -21.60 3.14 -13.15
CA SER A 38 -20.61 4.13 -13.60
C SER A 38 -20.57 5.46 -12.82
N ARG A 39 -21.42 5.62 -11.81
CA ARG A 39 -21.47 6.85 -10.98
C ARG A 39 -20.41 6.87 -9.87
N VAL A 40 -19.77 5.74 -9.61
CA VAL A 40 -18.72 5.59 -8.59
C VAL A 40 -17.38 5.47 -9.31
N CYS A 41 -16.43 6.37 -9.00
CA CYS A 41 -15.09 6.32 -9.61
C CYS A 41 -14.19 5.27 -8.97
N ALA A 42 -14.32 5.07 -7.66
CA ALA A 42 -13.55 4.12 -6.89
C ALA A 42 -14.32 3.67 -5.65
N VAL A 43 -14.01 2.47 -5.17
CA VAL A 43 -14.49 1.91 -3.90
C VAL A 43 -13.28 1.62 -3.03
N PHE A 44 -13.29 2.16 -1.81
CA PHE A 44 -12.32 1.81 -0.78
C PHE A 44 -12.93 0.74 0.13
N VAL A 45 -12.32 -0.46 0.16
CA VAL A 45 -12.83 -1.64 0.85
C VAL A 45 -12.02 -1.88 2.12
N LEU A 46 -12.74 -2.01 3.24
CA LEU A 46 -12.20 -2.17 4.59
C LEU A 46 -12.63 -3.53 5.17
N GLY A 47 -11.80 -4.10 6.05
CA GLY A 47 -12.17 -5.27 6.85
C GLY A 47 -12.26 -6.61 6.11
N LEU A 48 -11.70 -6.71 4.90
CA LEU A 48 -11.50 -7.99 4.22
C LEU A 48 -10.06 -8.49 4.45
N GLY A 49 -9.91 -9.81 4.58
CA GLY A 49 -8.59 -10.45 4.58
C GLY A 49 -7.89 -10.33 3.22
N HIS A 50 -6.57 -10.51 3.19
CA HIS A 50 -5.77 -10.30 1.97
C HIS A 50 -6.24 -11.13 0.76
N THR A 51 -6.67 -12.38 0.98
CA THR A 51 -7.15 -13.26 -0.11
C THR A 51 -8.52 -12.82 -0.63
N ASP A 52 -9.42 -12.47 0.28
CA ASP A 52 -10.78 -12.03 -0.04
C ASP A 52 -10.76 -10.69 -0.77
N ALA A 53 -9.94 -9.75 -0.30
CA ALA A 53 -9.78 -8.44 -0.92
C ALA A 53 -9.23 -8.57 -2.36
N ALA A 54 -8.25 -9.45 -2.57
CA ALA A 54 -7.73 -9.75 -3.90
C ALA A 54 -8.77 -10.41 -4.82
N SER A 55 -9.62 -11.31 -4.30
CA SER A 55 -10.71 -11.89 -5.09
C SER A 55 -11.74 -10.83 -5.50
N VAL A 56 -12.14 -9.96 -4.57
CA VAL A 56 -13.05 -8.84 -4.85
C VAL A 56 -12.48 -7.93 -5.93
N GLN A 57 -11.20 -7.52 -5.82
CA GLN A 57 -10.56 -6.67 -6.82
C GLN A 57 -10.62 -7.30 -8.21
N ARG A 58 -10.23 -8.58 -8.31
CA ARG A 58 -10.21 -9.32 -9.58
C ARG A 58 -11.61 -9.45 -10.18
N GLU A 59 -12.59 -9.86 -9.39
CA GLU A 59 -13.97 -10.05 -9.87
C GLU A 59 -14.62 -8.74 -10.30
N VAL A 60 -14.38 -7.65 -9.57
CA VAL A 60 -14.87 -6.32 -9.96
C VAL A 60 -14.19 -5.82 -11.24
N GLU A 61 -12.88 -6.06 -11.40
CA GLU A 61 -12.15 -5.72 -12.63
C GLU A 61 -12.70 -6.50 -13.84
N GLU A 62 -12.83 -7.82 -13.70
CA GLU A 62 -13.39 -8.73 -14.72
C GLU A 62 -14.84 -8.37 -15.07
N GLY A 63 -15.64 -7.99 -14.07
CA GLY A 63 -17.03 -7.54 -14.21
C GLY A 63 -17.19 -6.10 -14.74
N GLY A 64 -16.09 -5.39 -15.01
CA GLY A 64 -16.12 -4.03 -15.54
C GLY A 64 -16.61 -2.97 -14.54
N GLY A 65 -16.49 -3.24 -13.25
CA GLY A 65 -16.87 -2.33 -12.17
C GLY A 65 -15.86 -1.19 -11.93
N PRO A 66 -16.04 -0.40 -10.86
CA PRO A 66 -15.17 0.72 -10.53
C PRO A 66 -13.79 0.23 -10.03
N LEU A 67 -12.83 1.15 -9.94
CA LEU A 67 -11.55 0.89 -9.28
C LEU A 67 -11.78 0.45 -7.82
N VAL A 68 -11.22 -0.69 -7.44
CA VAL A 68 -11.24 -1.17 -6.05
C VAL A 68 -9.87 -0.95 -5.41
N ILE A 69 -9.86 -0.18 -4.32
CA ILE A 69 -8.70 0.06 -3.47
C ILE A 69 -8.98 -0.63 -2.13
N THR A 70 -8.08 -1.47 -1.64
CA THR A 70 -8.23 -2.15 -0.36
C THR A 70 -7.42 -1.46 0.73
N GLU A 71 -7.78 -1.67 1.99
CA GLU A 71 -6.99 -1.22 3.15
C GLU A 71 -5.52 -1.67 3.04
N LEU A 72 -5.30 -2.91 2.58
CA LEU A 72 -3.96 -3.47 2.40
C LEU A 72 -3.14 -2.77 1.30
N ASP A 73 -3.79 -2.36 0.20
CA ASP A 73 -3.12 -1.60 -0.87
C ASP A 73 -2.63 -0.24 -0.35
N VAL A 74 -3.46 0.43 0.45
CA VAL A 74 -3.14 1.73 1.03
C VAL A 74 -2.05 1.57 2.08
N LEU A 75 -2.16 0.59 2.98
CA LEU A 75 -1.19 0.28 4.03
C LEU A 75 0.20 -0.10 3.48
N THR A 76 0.25 -0.72 2.30
CA THR A 76 1.52 -1.09 1.64
C THR A 76 2.42 0.13 1.42
N VAL A 77 1.85 1.28 1.11
CA VAL A 77 2.60 2.51 0.82
C VAL A 77 3.39 3.02 2.02
N PRO A 78 2.79 3.33 3.19
CA PRO A 78 3.53 3.77 4.37
C PRO A 78 4.47 2.70 4.92
N LEU A 79 4.15 1.40 4.83
CA LEU A 79 5.09 0.34 5.22
C LEU A 79 6.37 0.37 4.37
N ALA A 80 6.22 0.49 3.05
CA ALA A 80 7.36 0.59 2.15
C ALA A 80 8.13 1.91 2.32
N ALA A 81 7.44 3.03 2.53
CA ALA A 81 8.08 4.32 2.78
C ALA A 81 8.84 4.35 4.11
N ALA A 82 8.29 3.74 5.17
CA ALA A 82 8.98 3.54 6.44
C ALA A 82 10.22 2.67 6.26
N THR A 83 10.13 1.58 5.48
CA THR A 83 11.27 0.70 5.16
C THR A 83 12.42 1.49 4.51
N ILE A 84 12.12 2.30 3.50
CA ILE A 84 13.11 3.17 2.84
C ILE A 84 13.69 4.20 3.83
N THR A 85 12.87 4.71 4.75
CA THR A 85 13.31 5.66 5.77
C THR A 85 14.25 5.00 6.79
N VAL A 86 13.99 3.76 7.21
CA VAL A 86 14.90 2.98 8.07
C VAL A 86 16.24 2.75 7.35
N LEU A 87 16.23 2.34 6.09
CA LEU A 87 17.45 2.18 5.28
C LEU A 87 18.26 3.49 5.26
N ARG A 88 17.59 4.61 4.94
CA ARG A 88 18.20 5.94 4.91
C ARG A 88 18.81 6.36 6.24
N ARG A 89 18.12 6.14 7.36
CA ARG A 89 18.61 6.43 8.72
C ARG A 89 19.85 5.61 9.08
N ARG A 90 19.98 4.42 8.52
CA ARG A 90 21.14 3.54 8.64
C ARG A 90 22.25 3.86 7.63
N SER A 91 22.09 4.93 6.85
CA SER A 91 23.00 5.30 5.76
C SER A 91 23.17 4.21 4.69
N VAL A 92 22.15 3.36 4.53
CA VAL A 92 22.09 2.33 3.49
C VAL A 92 21.24 2.87 2.33
N PRO A 93 21.81 3.03 1.13
CA PRO A 93 21.01 3.44 -0.02
C PRO A 93 20.03 2.31 -0.39
N PRO A 94 18.78 2.59 -0.81
CA PRO A 94 17.77 1.56 -1.08
C PRO A 94 18.26 0.42 -1.98
N ARG A 95 18.99 0.75 -3.06
CA ARG A 95 19.56 -0.20 -4.02
C ARG A 95 20.57 -1.19 -3.45
N ALA A 96 21.13 -0.92 -2.27
CA ALA A 96 22.03 -1.80 -1.55
C ALA A 96 21.37 -2.42 -0.30
N GLY A 97 20.14 -2.00 0.01
CA GLY A 97 19.40 -2.45 1.18
C GLY A 97 18.94 -3.89 1.03
N ARG A 98 19.14 -4.66 2.11
CA ARG A 98 18.67 -6.03 2.28
C ARG A 98 17.52 -6.06 3.27
N VAL A 99 16.32 -6.33 2.78
CA VAL A 99 15.09 -6.28 3.58
C VAL A 99 14.55 -7.69 3.77
N VAL A 100 14.15 -7.98 4.99
CA VAL A 100 13.47 -9.23 5.37
C VAL A 100 12.00 -8.92 5.58
N ILE A 101 11.10 -9.69 4.98
CA ILE A 101 9.65 -9.56 5.17
C ILE A 101 9.13 -10.83 5.83
N THR A 102 8.51 -10.68 7.00
CA THR A 102 7.84 -11.82 7.65
C THR A 102 6.49 -12.09 7.00
N ASN A 103 6.14 -13.34 6.74
CA ASN A 103 4.81 -13.74 6.25
C ASN A 103 4.31 -12.86 5.08
N PRO A 104 5.07 -12.77 3.97
CA PRO A 104 4.78 -11.84 2.86
C PRO A 104 3.40 -12.04 2.22
N GLN A 105 2.76 -13.20 2.41
CA GLN A 105 1.40 -13.46 1.96
C GLN A 105 0.35 -12.50 2.56
N TRP A 106 0.66 -11.85 3.68
CA TRP A 106 -0.23 -10.87 4.33
C TRP A 106 -0.24 -9.51 3.61
N ALA A 107 0.82 -9.19 2.86
CA ALA A 107 0.92 -7.96 2.06
C ALA A 107 1.55 -8.24 0.68
N PRO A 108 0.82 -8.89 -0.24
CA PRO A 108 1.39 -9.38 -1.50
C PRO A 108 2.01 -8.28 -2.39
N LEU A 109 1.52 -7.04 -2.30
CA LEU A 109 2.08 -5.90 -3.04
C LEU A 109 3.37 -5.35 -2.44
N LEU A 110 3.73 -5.66 -1.19
CA LEU A 110 4.85 -5.02 -0.52
C LEU A 110 6.19 -5.31 -1.21
N ALA A 111 6.48 -6.58 -1.50
CA ALA A 111 7.72 -6.97 -2.18
C ALA A 111 7.86 -6.32 -3.57
N PRO A 112 6.90 -6.44 -4.50
CA PRO A 112 7.01 -5.80 -5.82
C PRO A 112 7.08 -4.27 -5.71
N VAL A 113 6.38 -3.64 -4.76
CA VAL A 113 6.44 -2.19 -4.53
C VAL A 113 7.81 -1.75 -4.03
N LEU A 114 8.44 -2.50 -3.11
CA LEU A 114 9.80 -2.22 -2.62
C LEU A 114 10.82 -2.33 -3.76
N ILE A 115 10.72 -3.37 -4.60
CA ILE A 115 11.57 -3.53 -5.80
C ILE A 115 11.38 -2.35 -6.76
N THR A 116 10.13 -2.02 -7.12
CA THR A 116 9.82 -0.88 -8.00
C THR A 116 10.19 0.48 -7.38
N SER A 117 10.33 0.54 -6.06
CA SER A 117 10.84 1.71 -5.34
C SER A 117 12.37 1.76 -5.23
N GLY A 118 13.06 0.72 -5.73
CA GLY A 118 14.52 0.66 -5.85
C GLY A 118 15.24 -0.05 -4.70
N VAL A 119 14.54 -0.89 -3.92
CA VAL A 119 15.18 -1.75 -2.90
C VAL A 119 15.94 -2.89 -3.58
N GLY A 120 17.17 -3.14 -3.13
CA GLY A 120 18.12 -4.02 -3.81
C GLY A 120 17.86 -5.51 -3.61
N ASP A 121 17.65 -5.95 -2.37
CA ASP A 121 17.49 -7.37 -2.04
C ASP A 121 16.35 -7.57 -1.04
N LEU A 122 15.53 -8.59 -1.30
CA LEU A 122 14.37 -8.96 -0.50
C LEU A 122 14.45 -10.44 -0.15
N SER A 123 14.31 -10.76 1.12
CA SER A 123 14.14 -12.13 1.61
C SER A 123 12.84 -12.28 2.37
N SER A 124 12.24 -13.46 2.27
CA SER A 124 11.02 -13.81 3.00
C SER A 124 11.35 -14.70 4.17
N TRP A 125 10.64 -14.54 5.27
CA TRP A 125 10.75 -15.40 6.45
C TRP A 125 9.36 -15.77 6.96
N HIS A 126 9.17 -17.02 7.37
CA HIS A 126 7.93 -17.47 8.00
C HIS A 126 8.21 -17.99 9.40
N GLU A 127 7.20 -17.93 10.28
CA GLU A 127 7.33 -18.43 11.65
C GLU A 127 7.71 -19.91 11.71
N ARG A 128 7.20 -20.71 10.77
CA ARG A 128 7.58 -22.13 10.61
C ARG A 128 9.07 -22.35 10.31
N ASP A 129 9.77 -21.33 9.81
CA ASP A 129 11.19 -21.39 9.48
C ASP A 129 12.06 -21.07 10.72
N ALA A 130 11.47 -20.65 11.84
CA ALA A 130 12.19 -20.15 13.02
C ALA A 130 13.18 -21.15 13.64
N GLU A 131 12.86 -22.45 13.61
CA GLU A 131 13.72 -23.50 14.17
C GLU A 131 15.01 -23.66 13.36
N ALA A 132 14.91 -23.68 12.02
CA ALA A 132 16.05 -23.83 11.13
C ALA A 132 16.80 -22.50 10.90
N PHE A 133 16.06 -21.40 10.83
CA PHE A 133 16.56 -20.06 10.51
C PHE A 133 16.03 -19.03 11.52
N PRO A 134 16.67 -18.92 12.71
CA PRO A 134 16.28 -17.94 13.70
C PRO A 134 16.41 -16.51 13.16
N LEU A 135 15.32 -15.73 13.27
CA LEU A 135 15.22 -14.40 12.69
C LEU A 135 16.36 -13.46 13.14
N ARG A 136 16.79 -13.56 14.40
CA ARG A 136 17.92 -12.79 14.93
C ARG A 136 19.21 -13.02 14.14
N ARG A 137 19.53 -14.28 13.78
CA ARG A 137 20.72 -14.63 13.00
C ARG A 137 20.60 -14.12 11.57
N LEU A 138 19.42 -14.28 10.97
CA LEU A 138 19.15 -13.75 9.63
C LEU A 138 19.37 -12.22 9.58
N MET A 139 18.94 -11.51 10.63
CA MET A 139 19.12 -10.07 10.74
C MET A 139 20.57 -9.61 10.97
N GLU A 140 21.52 -10.49 11.29
CA GLU A 140 22.96 -10.11 11.35
C GLU A 140 23.49 -9.66 9.99
N HIS A 141 22.86 -10.09 8.88
CA HIS A 141 23.29 -9.80 7.52
C HIS A 141 22.27 -8.99 6.69
N ASN A 142 21.19 -8.54 7.32
CA ASN A 142 20.12 -7.77 6.70
C ASN A 142 19.93 -6.41 7.37
N ASP A 143 19.47 -5.42 6.60
CA ASP A 143 19.43 -4.02 7.03
C ASP A 143 18.13 -3.63 7.72
N VAL A 144 16.99 -4.19 7.26
CA VAL A 144 15.64 -3.88 7.76
C VAL A 144 14.80 -5.13 7.84
N LEU A 145 13.99 -5.21 8.89
CA LEU A 145 12.93 -6.20 9.05
C LEU A 145 11.58 -5.51 8.86
N VAL A 146 10.70 -6.04 8.01
CA VAL A 146 9.29 -5.68 7.98
C VAL A 146 8.51 -6.82 8.62
N ASP A 147 7.98 -6.58 9.81
CA ASP A 147 7.15 -7.53 10.54
C ASP A 147 5.67 -7.26 10.26
N LEU A 148 5.09 -8.07 9.38
CA LEU A 148 3.70 -7.99 8.96
C LEU A 148 2.73 -8.66 9.93
N ALA A 149 3.21 -9.65 10.68
CA ALA A 149 2.36 -10.50 11.53
C ALA A 149 2.53 -10.21 13.02
N GLY A 150 3.46 -9.32 13.40
CA GLY A 150 3.79 -9.06 14.81
C GLY A 150 4.47 -10.27 15.48
N CYS A 151 5.02 -11.18 14.70
CA CYS A 151 5.61 -12.43 15.19
C CYS A 151 7.11 -12.29 15.50
N ALA A 152 7.74 -11.19 15.07
CA ALA A 152 9.15 -10.98 15.32
C ALA A 152 9.39 -10.57 16.78
N PRO A 153 10.29 -11.25 17.52
CA PRO A 153 10.71 -10.77 18.82
C PRO A 153 11.32 -9.37 18.70
N GLU A 154 11.06 -8.47 19.66
CA GLU A 154 11.66 -7.12 19.67
C GLU A 154 13.19 -7.16 19.56
N THR A 155 13.81 -8.21 20.11
CA THR A 155 15.25 -8.43 20.09
C THR A 155 15.81 -8.91 18.74
N ALA A 156 14.96 -9.29 17.78
CA ALA A 156 15.42 -9.82 16.49
C ALA A 156 16.09 -8.75 15.62
N ALA A 157 15.59 -7.51 15.67
CA ALA A 157 16.08 -6.41 14.85
C ALA A 157 15.96 -5.03 15.56
N PRO A 158 16.65 -4.81 16.70
CA PRO A 158 16.49 -3.58 17.48
C PRO A 158 16.73 -2.31 16.64
N GLY A 159 15.77 -1.39 16.66
CA GLY A 159 15.85 -0.09 15.97
C GLY A 159 15.83 -0.16 14.43
N ARG A 160 15.51 -1.32 13.84
CA ARG A 160 15.42 -1.49 12.38
C ARG A 160 14.25 -2.37 11.93
N THR A 161 13.22 -2.49 12.78
CA THR A 161 11.96 -3.16 12.44
C THR A 161 10.91 -2.13 12.05
N VAL A 162 10.23 -2.38 10.94
CA VAL A 162 8.98 -1.73 10.55
C VAL A 162 7.86 -2.70 10.87
N VAL A 163 6.91 -2.28 11.71
CA VAL A 163 5.76 -3.10 12.11
C VAL A 163 4.48 -2.55 11.50
N VAL A 164 3.50 -3.41 11.28
CA VAL A 164 2.12 -2.98 11.01
C VAL A 164 1.58 -2.28 12.26
N PRO A 165 1.08 -1.03 12.17
CA PRO A 165 0.56 -0.35 13.33
C PRO A 165 -0.75 -1.00 13.80
N PRO A 166 -1.08 -0.93 15.11
CA PRO A 166 -2.35 -1.44 15.61
C PRO A 166 -3.55 -0.64 15.11
N ASP A 167 -3.34 0.64 14.79
CA ASP A 167 -4.32 1.52 14.15
C ASP A 167 -3.86 1.83 12.72
N LEU A 168 -4.61 1.31 11.75
CA LEU A 168 -4.32 1.47 10.32
C LEU A 168 -4.74 2.86 9.80
N TYR A 169 -5.68 3.53 10.47
CA TYR A 169 -6.27 4.79 9.98
C TYR A 169 -5.22 5.87 9.78
N ALA A 170 -4.28 6.02 10.72
CA ALA A 170 -3.22 7.02 10.62
C ALA A 170 -2.32 6.78 9.40
N TYR A 171 -2.08 5.52 9.03
CA TYR A 171 -1.25 5.14 7.89
C TYR A 171 -2.02 5.34 6.59
N ASP A 172 -3.28 4.93 6.56
CA ASP A 172 -4.14 5.09 5.39
C ASP A 172 -4.40 6.57 5.07
N ALA A 173 -4.54 7.40 6.10
CA ALA A 173 -4.74 8.83 5.98
C ALA A 173 -3.55 9.58 5.35
N LEU A 174 -2.35 8.98 5.34
CA LEU A 174 -1.19 9.53 4.64
C LEU A 174 -1.33 9.45 3.12
N VAL A 175 -2.14 8.53 2.61
CA VAL A 175 -2.08 8.10 1.21
C VAL A 175 -3.42 8.25 0.53
N LEU A 176 -4.49 7.77 1.16
CA LEU A 176 -5.81 7.61 0.55
C LEU A 176 -6.32 8.90 -0.12
N PRO A 177 -6.27 10.09 0.50
CA PRO A 177 -6.74 11.32 -0.16
C PRO A 177 -5.96 11.67 -1.45
N GLY A 178 -4.63 11.55 -1.41
CA GLY A 178 -3.78 11.86 -2.56
C GLY A 178 -3.93 10.81 -3.66
N LEU A 179 -4.02 9.53 -3.29
CA LEU A 179 -4.24 8.43 -4.21
C LEU A 179 -5.58 8.56 -4.94
N LEU A 180 -6.67 8.81 -4.21
CA LEU A 180 -7.99 9.04 -4.80
C LEU A 180 -8.00 10.28 -5.71
N SER A 181 -7.34 11.37 -5.28
CA SER A 181 -7.22 12.60 -6.10
C SER A 181 -6.49 12.36 -7.42
N ALA A 182 -5.57 11.39 -7.47
CA ALA A 182 -4.85 11.04 -8.69
C ALA A 182 -5.60 10.07 -9.59
N LEU A 183 -6.41 9.16 -9.04
CA LEU A 183 -7.01 8.06 -9.79
C LEU A 183 -8.45 8.37 -10.23
N CYS A 184 -9.24 9.05 -9.39
CA CYS A 184 -10.62 9.37 -9.74
C CYS A 184 -10.68 10.39 -10.89
N GLY A 185 -11.50 10.09 -11.91
CA GLY A 185 -11.65 10.92 -13.10
C GLY A 185 -10.70 10.58 -14.26
N HIS A 186 -9.79 9.61 -14.08
CA HIS A 186 -8.80 9.24 -15.09
C HIS A 186 -9.07 7.90 -15.79
N GLY A 187 -10.24 7.29 -15.57
CA GLY A 187 -10.62 6.03 -16.22
C GLY A 187 -9.79 4.81 -15.78
N VAL A 188 -9.00 4.94 -14.71
CA VAL A 188 -8.21 3.85 -14.14
C VAL A 188 -9.14 2.82 -13.52
N ARG A 189 -8.97 1.54 -13.90
CA ARG A 189 -9.76 0.42 -13.38
C ARG A 189 -9.00 -0.47 -12.40
N ARG A 190 -7.67 -0.36 -12.40
CA ARG A 190 -6.78 -1.18 -11.58
C ARG A 190 -5.71 -0.32 -10.93
N LEU A 191 -5.45 -0.58 -9.65
CA LEU A 191 -4.31 -0.02 -8.95
C LEU A 191 -3.06 -0.83 -9.31
N THR A 192 -2.07 -0.18 -9.92
CA THR A 192 -0.83 -0.84 -10.36
C THR A 192 0.31 -0.66 -9.36
N VAL A 193 1.29 -1.57 -9.41
CA VAL A 193 2.50 -1.51 -8.58
C VAL A 193 3.24 -0.18 -8.77
N GLU A 194 3.26 0.36 -9.99
CA GLU A 194 3.93 1.62 -10.32
C GLU A 194 3.26 2.81 -9.63
N VAL A 195 1.92 2.84 -9.58
CA VAL A 195 1.16 3.88 -8.87
C VAL A 195 1.48 3.81 -7.37
N VAL A 196 1.45 2.61 -6.79
CA VAL A 196 1.74 2.40 -5.36
C VAL A 196 3.19 2.79 -5.05
N ALA A 197 4.16 2.35 -5.85
CA ALA A 197 5.56 2.75 -5.71
C ALA A 197 5.80 4.25 -5.91
N ALA A 198 5.01 4.92 -6.77
CA ALA A 198 5.08 6.37 -6.90
C ALA A 198 4.59 7.08 -5.63
N CYS A 199 3.56 6.56 -4.96
CA CYS A 199 3.12 7.05 -3.66
C CYS A 199 4.19 6.81 -2.59
N VAL A 200 4.86 5.66 -2.60
CA VAL A 200 5.98 5.36 -1.70
C VAL A 200 7.10 6.38 -1.84
N ARG A 201 7.52 6.65 -3.08
CA ARG A 201 8.54 7.68 -3.37
C ARG A 201 8.09 9.06 -2.93
N ALA A 202 6.81 9.39 -3.09
CA ALA A 202 6.26 10.65 -2.62
C ALA A 202 6.38 10.79 -1.10
N LEU A 203 5.94 9.79 -0.33
CA LEU A 203 6.06 9.80 1.12
C LEU A 203 7.52 9.88 1.56
N ALA A 204 8.39 9.00 1.05
CA ALA A 204 9.81 8.98 1.41
C ALA A 204 10.54 10.31 1.11
N LEU A 205 10.13 11.01 0.05
CA LEU A 205 10.67 12.33 -0.32
C LEU A 205 10.28 13.43 0.69
N ILE A 206 9.03 13.42 1.16
CA ILE A 206 8.53 14.44 2.09
C ILE A 206 8.76 14.09 3.56
N THR A 207 9.08 12.83 3.89
CA THR A 207 9.40 12.40 5.25
C THR A 207 10.64 13.14 5.79
N PRO A 208 10.49 13.94 6.87
CA PRO A 208 11.62 14.57 7.55
C PRO A 208 12.66 13.55 8.05
N ALA A 209 13.93 13.96 8.16
CA ALA A 209 15.02 13.03 8.53
C ALA A 209 14.83 12.40 9.93
N ASP A 210 14.23 13.14 10.86
CA ASP A 210 13.93 12.77 12.24
C ASP A 210 12.62 12.00 12.41
N GLN A 211 11.81 11.86 11.34
CA GLN A 211 10.53 11.14 11.35
C GLN A 211 10.58 9.86 10.49
N MET A 212 9.71 8.89 10.79
CA MET A 212 9.63 7.62 10.05
C MET A 212 8.75 7.76 8.81
N LEU A 213 7.71 8.58 8.93
CA LEU A 213 6.70 8.92 7.94
C LEU A 213 6.40 10.42 8.08
N PRO A 214 5.83 11.08 7.06
CA PRO A 214 5.46 12.48 7.18
C PRO A 214 4.29 12.67 8.16
N SER A 215 4.14 13.88 8.69
CA SER A 215 2.99 14.24 9.51
C SER A 215 1.70 14.25 8.68
N LEU A 216 0.59 13.86 9.30
CA LEU A 216 -0.74 14.00 8.71
C LEU A 216 -1.14 15.46 8.44
N ASP A 217 -0.50 16.41 9.13
CA ASP A 217 -0.76 17.85 8.97
C ASP A 217 0.18 18.52 7.96
N ASP A 218 1.06 17.73 7.30
CA ASP A 218 1.91 18.26 6.24
C ASP A 218 1.04 18.73 5.06
N ARG A 219 1.10 20.04 4.78
CA ARG A 219 0.33 20.69 3.71
C ARG A 219 0.66 20.13 2.33
N LEU A 220 1.84 19.56 2.15
CA LEU A 220 2.25 18.98 0.87
C LEU A 220 1.76 17.55 0.69
N LEU A 221 1.38 16.84 1.75
CA LEU A 221 1.07 15.41 1.76
C LEU A 221 0.16 14.97 0.60
N VAL A 222 -1.05 15.52 0.55
CA VAL A 222 -2.06 15.15 -0.46
C VAL A 222 -1.55 15.47 -1.86
N SER A 223 -1.00 16.67 -2.07
CA SER A 223 -0.51 17.11 -3.38
C SER A 223 0.72 16.33 -3.85
N ALA A 224 1.61 15.93 -2.94
CA ALA A 224 2.81 15.16 -3.25
C ALA A 224 2.44 13.75 -3.69
N VAL A 225 1.57 13.07 -2.93
CA VAL A 225 1.07 11.73 -3.28
C VAL A 225 0.32 11.78 -4.60
N ALA A 226 -0.65 12.70 -4.74
CA ALA A 226 -1.44 12.83 -5.97
C ALA A 226 -0.55 13.09 -7.19
N ARG A 227 0.38 14.04 -7.11
CA ARG A 227 1.27 14.38 -8.22
C ARG A 227 2.17 13.23 -8.66
N HIS A 228 2.69 12.43 -7.72
CA HIS A 228 3.53 11.29 -8.08
C HIS A 228 2.69 10.16 -8.71
N ALA A 229 1.53 9.86 -8.15
CA ALA A 229 0.60 8.89 -8.71
C ALA A 229 0.09 9.29 -10.10
N SER A 230 -0.31 10.55 -10.32
CA SER A 230 -0.81 11.00 -11.63
C SER A 230 0.23 10.88 -12.74
N ARG A 231 1.53 11.02 -12.42
CA ARG A 231 2.61 10.87 -13.40
C ARG A 231 2.74 9.46 -13.96
N THR A 232 2.31 8.44 -13.23
CA THR A 232 2.36 7.04 -13.70
C THR A 232 1.16 6.68 -14.58
N ILE A 233 0.02 7.36 -14.41
CA ILE A 233 -1.20 7.12 -15.18
C ILE A 233 -1.06 7.62 -16.63
N GLY A 234 -0.34 8.73 -16.85
CA GLY A 234 -0.09 9.30 -18.18
C GLY A 234 0.93 8.55 -19.05
N HIS A 235 1.56 7.49 -18.52
CA HIS A 235 2.58 6.69 -19.20
C HIS A 235 2.07 5.30 -19.64
N ALA A 236 0.76 5.13 -19.80
CA ALA A 236 0.24 3.93 -20.47
C ALA A 236 0.98 3.74 -21.81
N PRO A 237 1.62 2.59 -22.06
CA PRO A 237 2.30 2.38 -23.34
C PRO A 237 1.28 2.54 -24.47
N PRO A 238 1.67 3.12 -25.62
CA PRO A 238 0.78 3.19 -26.76
C PRO A 238 0.37 1.76 -27.10
N PHE A 239 -0.94 1.51 -27.12
CA PHE A 239 -1.50 0.28 -27.63
C PHE A 239 -0.81 -0.10 -28.94
N SER A 240 -0.24 -1.31 -28.98
CA SER A 240 0.12 -1.98 -30.21
C SER A 240 -1.15 -2.16 -31.04
N ASN A 241 -1.39 -1.25 -31.97
CA ASN A 241 -2.22 -1.49 -33.14
C ASN A 241 -1.54 -2.56 -33.99
N GLN A 242 -1.96 -3.83 -33.87
CA GLN A 242 -1.82 -4.90 -34.87
C GLN A 242 -2.86 -5.98 -34.50
N HIS A 243 -3.73 -6.52 -35.33
CA HIS A 243 -4.14 -6.35 -36.72
C HIS A 243 -5.51 -7.06 -36.84
N GLN A 244 -6.29 -6.62 -37.84
CA GLN A 244 -7.32 -7.35 -38.62
C GLN A 244 -7.88 -8.68 -38.11
#